data_AF-A0A379JZQ9-F1
#
_entry.id   AF-A0A379JZQ9-F1
#
_cell.length_a   1.000
_cell.length_b   1.000
_cell.length_c   1.000
_cell.angle_alpha   90.00
_cell.angle_beta   90.00
_cell.angle_gamma   90.00
#
_symmetry.space_group_name_H-M   'P 1'
#
loop_
_entity.id
_entity.type
_entity.pdbx_description
1 polymer ?
#
loop_
_entity_poly.entity_id
_entity_poly.type
_entity_poly.pdbx_seq_one_letter_code
_entity_poly.pdbx_strand_id
1 'polypeptide(L)'
;MRDVFQPTTEPARSIYAAFQAEAKKRESRSVEEWTSAEVDAVHREAVYQAQAHGLRAPSKEEIERAERYAMGSVDYGAKWAYSVVDAMRRANDAQE
;
A
#
# COMPACT_ATOMS: atom_id res chain seq x y z
N MET A 1 -1.31 -18.75 12.41
CA MET A 1 -0.16 -17.90 12.79
C MET A 1 -0.61 -16.46 12.63
N ARG A 2 -0.55 -15.63 13.68
CA ARG A 2 -0.93 -14.20 13.60
C ARG A 2 0.23 -13.47 12.95
N ASP A 3 -0.01 -12.70 11.89
CA ASP A 3 1.01 -11.85 11.31
C ASP A 3 1.28 -10.69 12.28
N VAL A 4 2.45 -10.68 12.91
CA VAL A 4 2.82 -9.69 13.94
C VAL A 4 3.03 -8.30 13.35
N PHE A 5 3.23 -8.19 12.04
CA PHE A 5 3.46 -6.93 11.34
C PHE A 5 2.19 -6.37 10.71
N GLN A 6 1.09 -7.12 10.70
CA GLN A 6 -0.17 -6.66 10.12
C GLN A 6 -0.63 -5.34 10.78
N PRO A 7 -0.85 -4.27 10.00
CA PRO A 7 -1.40 -3.02 10.52
C PRO A 7 -2.77 -3.24 11.17
N THR A 8 -3.01 -2.57 12.30
CA THR A 8 -4.27 -2.69 13.05
C THR A 8 -5.23 -1.53 12.84
N THR A 9 -4.78 -0.47 12.17
CA THR A 9 -5.55 0.76 11.95
C THR A 9 -5.86 0.98 10.48
N GLU A 10 -7.06 1.45 10.19
CA GLU A 10 -7.40 1.96 8.85
C GLU A 10 -6.74 3.32 8.62
N PRO A 11 -6.34 3.65 7.38
CA PRO A 11 -6.52 2.86 6.15
C PRO A 11 -5.41 1.83 5.85
N ALA A 12 -4.35 1.80 6.67
CA ALA A 12 -3.18 0.93 6.43
C ALA A 12 -3.52 -0.57 6.45
N ARG A 13 -4.46 -1.00 7.30
CA ARG A 13 -4.89 -2.39 7.39
C ARG A 13 -5.55 -2.88 6.09
N SER A 14 -6.46 -2.11 5.50
CA SER A 14 -7.12 -2.49 4.25
C SER A 14 -6.13 -2.52 3.07
N ILE A 15 -5.23 -1.53 2.99
CA ILE A 15 -4.17 -1.49 1.99
C ILE A 15 -3.25 -2.72 2.10
N TYR A 16 -2.84 -3.08 3.31
CA TYR A 16 -2.06 -4.28 3.57
C TYR A 16 -2.79 -5.56 3.16
N ALA A 17 -4.10 -5.66 3.43
CA ALA A 17 -4.90 -6.80 3.03
C ALA A 17 -5.01 -6.95 1.50
N ALA A 18 -5.14 -5.83 0.77
CA ALA A 18 -5.15 -5.83 -0.69
C ALA A 18 -3.82 -6.30 -1.27
N PHE A 19 -2.69 -5.82 -0.73
CA PHE A 19 -1.36 -6.33 -1.08
C PHE A 19 -1.26 -7.84 -0.84
N GLN A 20 -1.61 -8.32 0.35
CA GLN A 20 -1.51 -9.75 0.69
C GLN A 20 -2.44 -10.62 -0.18
N ALA A 21 -3.58 -10.10 -0.64
CA ALA A 21 -4.46 -10.82 -1.56
C ALA A 21 -3.84 -11.00 -2.96
N GLU A 22 -3.12 -9.98 -3.45
CA GLU A 22 -2.42 -10.07 -4.73
C GLU A 22 -1.12 -10.88 -4.63
N ALA A 23 -0.37 -10.74 -3.53
CA ALA A 23 0.84 -11.51 -3.25
C ALA A 23 0.61 -13.03 -3.20
N LYS A 24 -0.63 -13.49 -2.92
CA LYS A 24 -0.97 -14.92 -3.00
C LYS A 24 -1.02 -15.46 -4.43
N LYS A 25 -1.07 -14.61 -5.45
CA LYS A 25 -1.14 -15.00 -6.88
C LYS A 25 0.23 -15.06 -7.56
N ARG A 26 1.29 -14.76 -6.81
CA ARG A 26 2.69 -14.73 -7.25
C ARG A 26 3.18 -16.02 -7.89
N GLU A 27 2.69 -17.17 -7.44
CA GLU A 27 3.13 -18.50 -7.93
C GLU A 27 2.86 -18.75 -9.42
N SER A 28 2.03 -17.93 -10.07
CA SER A 28 1.61 -18.12 -11.47
C SER A 28 2.06 -17.03 -12.45
N ARG A 29 2.91 -16.06 -12.03
CA ARG A 29 3.25 -14.87 -12.84
C ARG A 29 4.75 -14.56 -12.85
N SER A 30 5.19 -13.85 -13.89
CA SER A 30 6.56 -13.31 -13.98
C SER A 30 6.80 -12.18 -12.97
N VAL A 31 8.06 -11.89 -12.66
CA VAL A 31 8.48 -10.87 -11.67
C VAL A 31 8.14 -9.42 -12.09
N GLU A 32 7.86 -9.16 -13.36
CA GLU A 32 7.38 -7.84 -13.78
C GLU A 32 5.85 -7.76 -13.65
N GLU A 33 5.16 -8.82 -14.03
CA GLU A 33 3.69 -8.91 -14.00
C GLU A 33 3.13 -8.92 -12.58
N TRP A 34 3.77 -9.62 -11.65
CA TRP A 34 3.35 -9.65 -10.24
C TRP A 34 3.53 -8.27 -9.56
N THR A 35 4.56 -7.49 -9.92
CA THR A 35 4.92 -6.21 -9.30
C THR A 35 3.95 -5.15 -9.75
N SER A 36 3.66 -5.11 -11.05
CA SER A 36 2.67 -4.20 -11.62
C SER A 36 1.28 -4.47 -11.03
N ALA A 37 0.88 -5.74 -10.94
CA ALA A 37 -0.41 -6.11 -10.35
C ALA A 37 -0.53 -5.73 -8.87
N GLU A 38 0.54 -5.86 -8.09
CA GLU A 38 0.56 -5.46 -6.67
C GLU A 38 0.45 -3.95 -6.50
N VAL A 39 1.20 -3.18 -7.28
CA VAL A 39 1.10 -1.72 -7.29
C VAL A 39 -0.32 -1.28 -7.67
N ASP A 40 -0.93 -1.89 -8.69
CA ASP A 40 -2.30 -1.56 -9.10
C ASP A 40 -3.35 -1.94 -8.04
N ALA A 41 -3.19 -3.10 -7.38
CA ALA A 41 -4.07 -3.52 -6.29
C ALA A 41 -3.98 -2.57 -5.09
N VAL A 42 -2.76 -2.21 -4.67
CA VAL A 42 -2.51 -1.25 -3.59
C VAL A 42 -3.03 0.14 -3.95
N HIS A 43 -2.79 0.61 -5.17
CA HIS A 43 -3.27 1.92 -5.62
C HIS A 43 -4.80 1.98 -5.62
N ARG A 44 -5.49 0.96 -6.15
CA ARG A 44 -6.95 0.90 -6.15
C ARG A 44 -7.52 0.97 -4.74
N GLU A 45 -6.99 0.17 -3.82
CA GLU A 45 -7.44 0.16 -2.43
C GLU A 45 -7.13 1.50 -1.74
N ALA A 46 -5.94 2.06 -1.97
CA ALA A 46 -5.55 3.34 -1.39
C ALA A 46 -6.46 4.49 -1.85
N VAL A 47 -6.87 4.53 -3.13
CA VAL A 47 -7.84 5.51 -3.64
C VAL A 47 -9.21 5.34 -2.99
N TYR A 48 -9.68 4.10 -2.85
CA TYR A 48 -10.95 3.81 -2.18
C TYR A 48 -10.93 4.26 -0.71
N GLN A 49 -9.87 3.91 0.02
CA GLN A 49 -9.67 4.31 1.40
C GLN A 49 -9.48 5.83 1.56
N ALA A 50 -8.83 6.49 0.59
CA ALA A 50 -8.69 7.94 0.59
C ALA A 50 -10.06 8.62 0.61
N GLN A 51 -10.96 8.19 -0.27
CA GLN A 51 -12.33 8.71 -0.33
C GLN A 51 -13.12 8.40 0.94
N ALA A 52 -13.02 7.17 1.46
CA ALA A 52 -13.74 6.76 2.66
C ALA A 52 -13.31 7.53 3.92
N HIS A 53 -12.04 7.95 3.99
CA HIS A 53 -11.45 8.63 5.14
C HIS A 53 -11.24 10.13 4.95
N GLY A 54 -11.68 10.71 3.82
CA GLY A 54 -11.50 12.14 3.53
C GLY A 54 -10.03 12.55 3.35
N LEU A 55 -9.19 11.65 2.87
CA LEU A 55 -7.77 11.88 2.59
C LEU A 55 -7.54 12.11 1.09
N ARG A 56 -6.36 12.61 0.73
CA ARG A 56 -5.97 12.71 -0.67
C ARG A 56 -5.75 11.32 -1.27
N ALA A 57 -6.32 11.09 -2.46
CA ALA A 57 -5.96 9.93 -3.27
C ALA A 57 -4.48 10.00 -3.68
N PRO A 58 -3.65 8.99 -3.38
CA PRO A 58 -2.26 8.97 -3.78
C PRO A 58 -2.15 8.71 -5.28
N SER A 59 -1.08 9.18 -5.93
CA SER A 59 -0.78 8.83 -7.32
C SER A 59 -0.07 7.48 -7.41
N LYS A 60 -0.12 6.84 -8.58
CA LYS A 60 0.59 5.57 -8.82
C LYS A 60 2.10 5.70 -8.57
N GLU A 61 2.71 6.82 -8.93
CA GLU A 61 4.13 7.10 -8.69
C GLU A 61 4.47 7.18 -7.19
N GLU A 62 3.55 7.68 -6.35
CA GLU A 62 3.74 7.70 -4.90
C GLU A 62 3.65 6.30 -4.31
N ILE A 63 2.76 5.45 -4.83
CA ILE A 63 2.68 4.03 -4.45
C ILE A 63 4.00 3.33 -4.77
N GLU A 64 4.55 3.53 -5.97
CA GLU A 64 5.84 2.96 -6.39
C GLU A 64 7.02 3.53 -5.59
N ARG A 65 6.98 4.79 -5.19
CA ARG A 65 8.00 5.38 -4.31
C ARG A 65 7.92 4.77 -2.90
N ALA A 66 6.71 4.58 -2.37
CA ALA A 66 6.48 3.94 -1.08
C ALA A 66 6.91 2.47 -1.09
N GLU A 67 6.70 1.76 -2.20
CA GLU A 67 7.15 0.39 -2.41
C GLU A 67 8.68 0.30 -2.31
N ARG A 68 9.39 1.13 -3.09
CA ARG A 68 10.86 1.19 -3.07
C ARG A 68 11.43 1.55 -1.71
N TYR A 69 10.72 2.38 -0.94
CA TYR A 69 11.12 2.74 0.41
C TYR A 69 10.94 1.60 1.43
N ALA A 70 9.91 0.77 1.22
CA ALA A 70 9.65 -0.40 2.04
C ALA A 70 10.58 -1.58 1.70
N MET A 71 11.08 -1.64 0.47
CA MET A 71 11.97 -2.68 -0.04
C MET A 71 13.16 -2.93 0.91
N GLY A 72 13.40 -4.19 1.26
CA GLY A 72 14.45 -4.60 2.18
C GLY A 72 14.09 -4.53 3.67
N SER A 73 12.88 -4.08 4.04
CA SER A 73 12.40 -4.14 5.43
C SER A 73 11.91 -5.54 5.80
N VAL A 74 12.15 -5.95 7.06
CA VAL A 74 11.65 -7.23 7.60
C VAL A 74 10.12 -7.31 7.61
N ASP A 75 9.48 -6.15 7.73
CA ASP A 75 8.04 -5.90 7.76
C ASP A 75 7.56 -5.23 6.45
N TYR A 76 8.19 -5.57 5.31
CA TYR A 76 7.98 -4.95 4.00
C TYR A 76 6.52 -4.53 3.72
N GLY A 77 5.57 -5.46 3.77
CA GLY A 77 4.17 -5.17 3.42
C GLY A 77 3.52 -4.15 4.38
N ALA A 78 3.86 -4.22 5.67
CA ALA A 78 3.35 -3.28 6.66
C ALA A 78 3.95 -1.89 6.47
N LYS A 79 5.28 -1.83 6.29
CA LYS A 79 5.99 -0.59 6.01
C LYS A 79 5.48 0.09 4.74
N TRP A 80 5.23 -0.68 3.68
CA TRP A 80 4.66 -0.17 2.44
C TRP A 80 3.28 0.45 2.69
N ALA A 81 2.37 -0.26 3.36
CA ALA A 81 1.05 0.25 3.69
C ALA A 81 1.11 1.54 4.51
N TYR A 82 1.96 1.61 5.53
CA TYR A 82 2.14 2.85 6.31
C TYR A 82 2.71 4.00 5.48
N SER A 83 3.68 3.73 4.60
CA SER A 83 4.24 4.75 3.71
C SER A 83 3.23 5.28 2.69
N VAL A 84 2.30 4.45 2.22
CA VAL A 84 1.17 4.91 1.38
C VAL A 84 0.25 5.84 2.18
N VAL A 85 -0.12 5.47 3.40
CA VAL A 85 -0.95 6.33 4.25
C VAL A 85 -0.25 7.66 4.58
N ASP A 86 1.07 7.64 4.79
CA ASP A 86 1.86 8.85 5.00
C ASP A 86 1.81 9.77 3.77
N ALA A 87 1.91 9.23 2.55
CA ALA A 87 1.76 10.00 1.31
C ALA A 87 0.35 10.62 1.17
N MET A 88 -0.69 9.88 1.56
CA MET A 88 -2.08 10.37 1.57
C MET A 88 -2.29 11.53 2.55
N ARG A 89 -1.54 11.56 3.66
CA ARG A 89 -1.63 12.59 4.71
C ARG A 89 -0.80 13.83 4.41
N ARG A 90 0.47 13.66 3.99
CA ARG A 90 1.38 14.80 3.73
C ARG A 90 0.85 15.79 2.70
N ALA A 91 0.11 15.29 1.72
CA ALA A 91 -0.47 16.14 0.70
C ALA A 91 -1.70 16.91 1.19
N ASN A 92 -2.28 16.51 2.33
CA ASN A 92 -3.31 17.27 3.03
C ASN A 92 -2.69 18.38 3.91
N ASP A 93 -1.55 18.10 4.56
CA ASP A 93 -0.83 19.09 5.40
C ASP A 93 -0.24 20.27 4.58
N ALA A 94 0.01 20.07 3.29
CA ALA A 94 0.52 21.13 2.40
C ALA A 94 -0.58 22.10 1.91
N GLN A 95 -1.83 21.94 2.35
CA GLN A 95 -2.98 22.78 1.99
C GLN A 95 -3.52 23.64 3.15
N GLU A 96 -2.87 23.63 4.32
CA GLU A 96 -3.19 24.51 5.47
C GLU A 96 -2.19 25.67 5.62
#